data_AF-K1SSU2-F1
#
_entry.id   AF-K1SSU2-F1
#
_cell.length_a   1.000
_cell.length_b   1.000
_cell.length_c   1.000
_cell.angle_alpha   90.00
_cell.angle_beta   90.00
_cell.angle_gamma   90.00
#
_symmetry.space_group_name_H-M   'P 1'
#
loop_
_entity.id
_entity.type
_entity.pdbx_description
1 polymer ?
#
loop_
_entity_poly.entity_id
_entity_poly.type
_entity_poly.pdbx_seq_one_letter_code
_entity_poly.pdbx_strand_id
1 'polypeptide(L)'
;MKGISNTEFAPDSEVTRAMFVTVIYRMENEPQTGKCAFTDVESDSYYENAVAWANENGIVSGISEECFAPNEPITREQMAAIIYRYAAFKGYDITTSSNTSYTDNDNI
;
A
#
# COMPACT_ATOMS: atom_id res chain seq x y z
N MET A 1 -4.55 8.59 -15.60
CA MET A 1 -4.47 8.92 -14.17
C MET A 1 -5.89 9.18 -13.69
N LYS A 2 -6.41 8.42 -12.72
CA LYS A 2 -7.74 8.67 -12.12
C LYS A 2 -7.53 9.44 -10.81
N GLY A 3 -8.20 10.58 -10.64
CA GLY A 3 -8.20 11.36 -9.41
C GLY A 3 -9.22 10.83 -8.39
N ILE A 4 -9.62 11.64 -7.41
CA ILE A 4 -10.69 11.29 -6.47
C ILE A 4 -12.06 11.23 -7.15
N SER A 5 -12.18 11.84 -8.33
CA SER A 5 -13.33 11.77 -9.22
C SER A 5 -12.89 11.79 -10.69
N ASN A 6 -13.85 11.73 -11.62
CA ASN A 6 -13.57 11.80 -13.05
C ASN A 6 -12.94 13.15 -13.48
N THR A 7 -13.06 14.19 -12.68
CA THR A 7 -12.64 15.56 -13.03
C THR A 7 -11.72 16.21 -12.02
N GLU A 8 -11.44 15.58 -10.87
CA GLU A 8 -10.73 16.22 -9.77
C GLU A 8 -9.51 15.43 -9.30
N PHE A 9 -8.37 16.10 -9.33
CA PHE A 9 -7.11 15.65 -8.77
C PHE A 9 -6.80 16.58 -7.59
N ALA A 10 -6.76 16.03 -6.37
CA ALA A 10 -6.63 16.80 -5.13
C ALA A 10 -5.27 16.50 -4.47
N PRO A 11 -4.18 17.16 -4.92
CA PRO A 11 -2.81 16.81 -4.48
C PRO A 11 -2.54 17.11 -3.01
N ASP A 12 -3.28 18.05 -2.42
CA ASP A 12 -3.12 18.47 -1.01
C ASP A 12 -4.10 17.77 -0.05
N SER A 13 -4.98 16.91 -0.58
CA SER A 13 -5.91 16.13 0.25
C SER A 13 -5.22 14.93 0.89
N GLU A 14 -5.65 14.59 2.10
CA GLU A 14 -5.17 13.40 2.79
C GLU A 14 -5.52 12.14 1.99
N VAL A 15 -4.52 11.30 1.73
CA VAL A 15 -4.71 10.03 1.05
C VAL A 15 -5.21 9.01 2.05
N THR A 16 -6.36 8.39 1.79
CA THR A 16 -6.84 7.30 2.64
C THR A 16 -6.06 6.03 2.40
N ARG A 17 -6.08 5.13 3.38
CA ARG A 17 -5.43 3.83 3.27
C ARG A 17 -5.92 3.02 2.07
N ALA A 18 -7.23 3.02 1.82
CA ALA A 18 -7.81 2.35 0.65
C ALA A 18 -7.36 2.97 -0.68
N MET A 19 -7.27 4.30 -0.76
CA MET A 19 -6.79 4.98 -1.97
C MET A 19 -5.36 4.58 -2.30
N PHE A 20 -4.48 4.55 -1.30
CA PHE A 20 -3.09 4.18 -1.51
C PHE A 20 -2.94 2.74 -2.03
N VAL A 21 -3.68 1.80 -1.43
CA VAL A 21 -3.68 0.38 -1.86
C VAL A 21 -4.27 0.21 -3.25
N THR A 22 -5.31 0.97 -3.58
CA THR A 22 -5.91 0.99 -4.92
C THR A 22 -4.90 1.43 -5.99
N VAL A 23 -4.02 2.39 -5.68
CA VAL A 23 -2.95 2.80 -6.59
C VAL A 23 -2.01 1.64 -6.88
N ILE A 24 -1.53 0.92 -5.85
CA ILE A 24 -0.64 -0.23 -6.01
C ILE A 24 -1.32 -1.34 -6.81
N TYR A 25 -2.58 -1.66 -6.50
CA TYR A 25 -3.37 -2.65 -7.23
C TYR A 25 -3.50 -2.32 -8.72
N ARG A 26 -3.71 -1.04 -9.05
CA ARG A 26 -3.76 -0.55 -10.44
C ARG A 26 -2.40 -0.62 -11.13
N MET A 27 -1.30 -0.43 -10.40
CA MET A 27 0.06 -0.58 -10.96
C MET A 27 0.35 -2.03 -11.38
N GLU A 28 -0.32 -3.00 -10.76
CA GLU A 28 -0.24 -4.43 -11.12
C GLU A 28 -1.32 -4.84 -12.15
N ASN A 29 -1.96 -3.88 -12.82
CA ASN A 29 -3.01 -4.07 -13.82
C ASN A 29 -4.28 -4.78 -13.30
N GLU A 30 -4.72 -4.43 -12.08
CA GLU A 30 -6.00 -4.87 -11.52
C GLU A 30 -6.19 -6.41 -11.57
N PRO A 31 -5.27 -7.20 -10.96
CA PRO A 31 -5.33 -8.65 -11.00
C PRO A 31 -6.60 -9.21 -10.36
N GLN A 32 -6.99 -10.43 -10.77
CA GLN A 32 -8.10 -11.14 -10.15
C GLN A 32 -7.78 -11.47 -8.68
N THR A 33 -8.80 -11.44 -7.84
CA THR A 33 -8.66 -11.66 -6.39
C THR A 33 -9.90 -12.36 -5.84
N GLY A 34 -9.76 -12.95 -4.66
CA GLY A 34 -10.86 -13.53 -3.90
C GLY A 34 -11.69 -12.48 -3.17
N LYS A 35 -12.46 -12.96 -2.19
CA LYS A 35 -13.31 -12.12 -1.37
C LYS A 35 -12.48 -11.41 -0.29
N CYS A 36 -12.78 -10.14 -0.04
CA CYS A 36 -12.18 -9.41 1.07
C CYS A 36 -12.51 -10.06 2.43
N ALA A 37 -11.49 -10.19 3.29
CA ALA A 37 -11.63 -10.76 4.64
C ALA A 37 -12.10 -9.75 5.69
N PHE A 38 -12.06 -8.44 5.38
CA PHE A 38 -12.37 -7.38 6.33
C PHE A 38 -13.86 -7.02 6.32
N THR A 39 -14.43 -6.83 7.51
CA THR A 39 -15.86 -6.55 7.70
C THR A 39 -16.22 -5.08 7.46
N ASP A 40 -15.25 -4.18 7.57
CA ASP A 40 -15.39 -2.73 7.33
C ASP A 40 -15.07 -2.32 5.88
N VAL A 41 -14.87 -3.30 5.00
CA VAL A 41 -14.76 -3.09 3.55
C VAL A 41 -16.12 -3.42 2.93
N GLU A 42 -16.83 -2.37 2.51
CA GLU A 42 -18.11 -2.52 1.83
C GLU A 42 -17.95 -3.28 0.50
N SER A 43 -18.85 -4.24 0.25
CA SER A 43 -18.92 -4.93 -1.03
C SER A 43 -19.23 -3.95 -2.16
N ASP A 44 -18.70 -4.22 -3.35
CA ASP A 44 -18.77 -3.36 -4.55
C ASP A 44 -18.08 -1.99 -4.41
N SER A 45 -17.38 -1.73 -3.29
CA SER A 45 -16.55 -0.54 -3.17
C SER A 45 -15.39 -0.60 -4.16
N TYR A 46 -14.99 0.57 -4.68
CA TYR A 46 -13.93 0.65 -5.70
C TYR A 46 -12.57 0.09 -5.25
N TYR A 47 -12.39 -0.09 -3.95
CA TYR A 47 -11.18 -0.58 -3.29
C TYR A 47 -11.30 -2.01 -2.77
N GLU A 48 -12.46 -2.66 -2.81
CA GLU A 48 -12.66 -4.02 -2.28
C GLU A 48 -11.62 -5.00 -2.86
N ASN A 49 -11.55 -5.06 -4.19
CA ASN A 49 -10.61 -5.94 -4.89
C ASN A 49 -9.16 -5.58 -4.60
N ALA A 50 -8.86 -4.28 -4.49
CA ALA A 50 -7.51 -3.83 -4.18
C ALA A 50 -7.08 -4.28 -2.78
N VAL A 51 -7.97 -4.17 -1.80
CA VAL A 51 -7.72 -4.57 -0.41
C VAL A 51 -7.62 -6.10 -0.31
N ALA A 52 -8.53 -6.84 -0.94
CA ALA A 52 -8.49 -8.30 -0.97
C ALA A 52 -7.16 -8.81 -1.55
N TRP A 53 -6.80 -8.34 -2.76
CA TRP A 53 -5.57 -8.75 -3.43
C TRP A 53 -4.33 -8.40 -2.61
N ALA A 54 -4.27 -7.18 -2.09
CA ALA A 54 -3.10 -6.73 -1.34
C ALA A 54 -2.96 -7.50 -0.01
N ASN A 55 -4.07 -7.92 0.60
CA ASN A 55 -4.04 -8.73 1.81
C ASN A 55 -3.62 -10.18 1.51
N GLU A 56 -4.18 -10.79 0.47
CA GLU A 56 -3.81 -12.13 -0.01
C GLU A 56 -2.31 -12.25 -0.33
N ASN A 57 -1.71 -11.19 -0.89
CA ASN A 57 -0.30 -11.15 -1.25
C ASN A 57 0.62 -10.59 -0.14
N GLY A 58 0.09 -10.35 1.06
CA GLY A 58 0.86 -9.88 2.21
C GLY A 58 1.39 -8.44 2.10
N ILE A 59 0.92 -7.69 1.11
CA ILE A 59 1.28 -6.28 0.87
C ILE A 59 0.67 -5.38 1.97
N VAL A 60 -0.53 -5.73 2.45
CA VAL A 60 -1.21 -5.02 3.54
C VAL A 60 -1.74 -5.96 4.61
N SER A 61 -1.85 -5.41 5.82
CA SER A 61 -2.53 -6.02 6.95
C SER A 61 -3.66 -5.09 7.43
N GLY A 62 -4.67 -5.66 8.08
CA GLY A 62 -5.69 -4.90 8.79
C GLY A 62 -5.13 -4.19 10.01
N ILE A 63 -5.91 -3.27 10.58
CA ILE A 63 -5.67 -2.72 11.93
C ILE A 63 -6.06 -3.73 13.02
N SER A 64 -6.88 -4.71 12.65
CA SER A 64 -7.19 -5.92 13.41
C SER A 64 -7.35 -7.10 12.44
N GLU A 65 -7.71 -8.27 12.95
CA GLU A 65 -8.00 -9.45 12.12
C GLU A 65 -9.19 -9.22 11.17
N GLU A 66 -10.14 -8.37 11.58
CA GLU A 66 -11.40 -8.16 10.87
C GLU A 66 -11.56 -6.75 10.28
N CYS A 67 -10.73 -5.77 10.68
CA CYS A 67 -10.87 -4.38 10.24
C CYS A 67 -9.66 -3.87 9.45
N PHE A 68 -9.94 -3.19 8.34
CA PHE A 68 -8.96 -2.56 7.47
C PHE A 68 -8.82 -1.04 7.69
N ALA A 69 -9.87 -0.35 8.15
CA ALA A 69 -9.97 1.10 8.21
C ALA A 69 -9.71 1.79 6.84
N PRO A 70 -10.57 1.56 5.83
CA PRO A 70 -10.33 2.03 4.47
C PRO A 70 -10.36 3.55 4.32
N ASN A 71 -11.17 4.22 5.14
CA ASN A 71 -11.41 5.66 5.06
C ASN A 71 -10.47 6.48 5.97
N GLU A 72 -9.65 5.84 6.79
CA GLU A 72 -8.69 6.53 7.63
C GLU A 72 -7.52 7.07 6.80
N PRO A 73 -7.03 8.29 7.11
CA PRO A 73 -5.81 8.82 6.54
C PRO A 73 -4.63 7.88 6.78
N ILE A 74 -3.84 7.60 5.74
CA ILE A 74 -2.64 6.78 5.89
C ILE A 74 -1.49 7.62 6.44
N THR A 75 -0.81 7.13 7.49
CA THR A 75 0.41 7.80 7.97
C THR A 75 1.60 7.52 7.05
N ARG A 76 2.65 8.36 7.11
CA ARG A 76 3.87 8.17 6.32
C ARG A 76 4.57 6.85 6.65
N GLU A 77 4.55 6.46 7.91
CA GLU A 77 5.11 5.20 8.41
C GLU A 77 4.35 4.00 7.84
N GLN A 78 3.01 4.06 7.85
CA GLN A 78 2.18 3.02 7.26
C GLN A 78 2.40 2.91 5.75
N MET A 79 2.51 4.05 5.05
CA MET A 79 2.82 4.07 3.63
C MET A 79 4.18 3.40 3.34
N ALA A 80 5.22 3.74 4.11
CA ALA A 80 6.54 3.13 3.96
C ALA A 80 6.51 1.61 4.21
N ALA A 81 5.77 1.16 5.22
CA ALA A 81 5.61 -0.27 5.51
C ALA A 81 4.92 -1.03 4.38
N ILE A 82 3.88 -0.44 3.76
CA ILE A 82 3.20 -1.04 2.60
C ILE A 82 4.14 -1.08 1.39
N ILE A 83 4.87 0.00 1.12
CA ILE A 83 5.85 0.04 0.00
C ILE A 83 6.94 -1.01 0.22
N TYR A 84 7.43 -1.18 1.44
CA TYR A 84 8.43 -2.20 1.77
C TYR A 84 7.91 -3.62 1.48
N ARG A 85 6.69 -3.94 1.93
CA ARG A 85 6.06 -5.24 1.66
C ARG A 85 5.77 -5.43 0.18
N TYR A 86 5.38 -4.38 -0.51
CA TYR A 86 5.18 -4.39 -1.95
C TYR A 86 6.51 -4.64 -2.69
N ALA A 87 7.61 -4.02 -2.28
CA ALA A 87 8.93 -4.27 -2.84
C ALA A 87 9.36 -5.73 -2.63
N ALA A 88 9.10 -6.29 -1.45
CA ALA A 88 9.30 -7.70 -1.16
C ALA A 88 8.47 -8.60 -2.10
N PHE A 89 7.19 -8.27 -2.31
CA PHE A 89 6.31 -8.96 -3.25
C PHE A 89 6.82 -8.92 -4.69
N LYS A 90 7.37 -7.79 -5.14
CA LYS A 90 7.99 -7.66 -6.47
C LYS A 90 9.34 -8.38 -6.59
N GLY A 91 9.88 -8.91 -5.49
CA GLY A 91 11.19 -9.55 -5.44
C GLY A 91 12.36 -8.56 -5.57
N TYR A 92 12.13 -7.28 -5.23
CA TYR A 92 13.22 -6.31 -5.16
C TYR A 92 14.16 -6.64 -4.00
N ASP A 93 15.43 -6.27 -4.16
CA ASP A 93 16.40 -6.40 -3.09
C ASP A 93 16.08 -5.37 -2.00
N ILE A 94 15.42 -5.87 -0.97
CA ILE A 94 15.09 -5.13 0.26
C ILE A 94 16.17 -5.34 1.34
N THR A 95 17.23 -6.11 1.04
CA THR A 95 18.36 -6.18 1.94
C THR A 95 19.03 -4.81 1.94
N THR A 96 19.20 -4.26 3.12
CA THR A 96 20.12 -3.14 3.28
C THR A 96 21.48 -3.71 2.92
N SER A 97 21.92 -3.53 1.67
CA SER A 97 23.34 -3.54 1.36
C SER A 97 23.93 -2.36 2.12
N SER A 98 24.17 -2.54 3.42
CA SER A 98 25.06 -1.68 4.19
C SER A 98 26.48 -1.96 3.70
N ASN A 99 26.73 -1.56 2.46
CA ASN A 99 28.04 -1.11 2.05
C ASN A 99 28.14 0.35 2.52
N THR A 100 28.16 0.53 3.84
CA THR A 100 28.54 1.80 4.48
C THR A 100 30.05 1.97 4.34
N SER A 101 30.59 1.83 3.13
CA SER A 101 31.92 2.30 2.80
C SER A 101 31.80 3.79 2.47
N TYR A 102 31.57 4.59 3.51
CA TYR A 102 31.91 6.00 3.42
C TYR A 102 33.44 6.07 3.50
N THR A 103 34.07 6.70 2.51
CA THR A 103 35.54 6.82 2.42
C THR A 103 36.15 7.59 3.59
N ASP A 104 35.33 8.22 4.44
CA ASP A 104 35.74 9.07 5.56
C ASP A 104 35.54 8.42 6.94
N ASN A 105 35.32 7.10 7.01
CA ASN A 105 35.18 6.41 8.30
C ASN A 105 36.54 6.12 9.00
N ASP A 106 37.66 6.36 8.31
CA ASP A 106 39.00 6.07 8.83
C ASP A 106 39.69 7.28 9.49
N ASN A 107 38.95 8.37 9.79
CA ASN A 107 39.54 9.61 10.28
C ASN A 107 38.85 10.21 11.54
N ILE A 108 38.48 9.36 12.49
CA ILE A 108 38.18 9.76 13.89
C ILE A 108 39.15 9.08 14.84
#